data_AF-A0A386ZNK0-F1
#
_entry.id   AF-A0A386ZNK0-F1
#
_cell.length_a   1.000
_cell.length_b   1.000
_cell.length_c   1.000
_cell.angle_alpha   90.00
_cell.angle_beta   90.00
_cell.angle_gamma   90.00
#
_symmetry.space_group_name_H-M   'P 1'
#
loop_
_entity.id
_entity.type
_entity.pdbx_description
1 polymer ?
#
loop_
_entity_poly.entity_id
_entity_poly.type
_entity_poly.pdbx_seq_one_letter_code
_entity_poly.pdbx_strand_id
1 'polypeptide(L)'
;MTDGPLIVQSDKTLLLEVDHESADAARQAIAPFAELERAPEHVHTYRVTPLALWNARAAGHDAEQVVDALVSFSRYAVPQPLLVDIVDTMARYGRLQLMKHPAHGLVLVSLDRAVLEEILRHKKIQPMLGARIDDDTVIVHPSERGRIKQMLLKVGWPAEDLAGYVDGEAHQIDLDYESSDWHLRDYQELAADSFWAGGSGVVVLPCGAGKTMVGAAAMAKAKATTLILVTNTVAGRQWRRELLARTSLTEDEIGEYSGERKEIRPVTIATYQVITRKTKGEYRHLELFDSRDWGLVIYDEVHLLPAPVFRMTADLQSRRRLGLTATLVREDGREGDVFSLIGPKRYDAPWKDIESQGWIAPADCVEVRVTLTDAERMAYATAEPEERYKLCSTARTKLPVVESILAKHKDAPSLVIGAYLDQLDELGEHLNAPVIQGSTRTKEREELFDAFRRGEIPVLVVSKVANFSIDLPEASVAVQVSGTFGSRQEEAQRLGRLLRPKHDGGQAHFYSVVARDTLDAEYAAHRQRFLAEQGYAYRITDADDLLGPTIG
;
A
#
# COMPACT_ATOMS: atom_id res chain seq x y z
N MET A 1 -34.01 13.73 -15.61
CA MET A 1 -32.89 13.80 -14.65
C MET A 1 -32.62 12.37 -14.24
N THR A 2 -31.41 11.89 -14.49
CA THR A 2 -30.95 10.58 -14.02
C THR A 2 -30.93 10.63 -12.50
N ASP A 3 -31.60 9.69 -11.84
CA ASP A 3 -31.50 9.51 -10.39
C ASP A 3 -30.24 8.71 -10.10
N GLY A 4 -29.09 9.34 -10.36
CA GLY A 4 -27.78 8.72 -10.20
C GLY A 4 -27.22 8.93 -8.80
N PRO A 5 -26.34 8.03 -8.31
CA PRO A 5 -25.72 8.16 -6.99
C PRO A 5 -24.58 9.20 -6.94
N LEU A 6 -24.16 9.74 -8.10
CA LEU A 6 -22.96 10.58 -8.20
C LEU A 6 -23.31 12.06 -8.35
N ILE A 7 -22.57 12.94 -7.69
CA ILE A 7 -22.58 14.39 -7.96
C ILE A 7 -21.20 14.77 -8.50
N VAL A 8 -21.16 15.15 -9.77
CA VAL A 8 -19.93 15.51 -10.47
C VAL A 8 -19.73 17.03 -10.42
N GLN A 9 -18.64 17.47 -9.79
CA GLN A 9 -18.31 18.88 -9.62
C GLN A 9 -17.28 19.34 -10.65
N SER A 10 -17.33 20.62 -11.03
CA SER A 10 -16.42 21.21 -12.03
C SER A 10 -14.96 21.23 -11.61
N ASP A 11 -14.66 21.08 -10.32
CA ASP A 11 -13.31 21.02 -9.75
C ASP A 11 -12.74 19.59 -9.71
N LYS A 12 -13.34 18.64 -10.45
CA LYS A 12 -12.94 17.23 -10.55
C LYS A 12 -13.26 16.40 -9.29
N THR A 13 -14.03 16.93 -8.37
CA THR A 13 -14.59 16.16 -7.24
C THR A 13 -15.80 15.35 -7.70
N LEU A 14 -15.89 14.09 -7.28
CA LEU A 14 -17.07 13.24 -7.42
C LEU A 14 -17.59 12.87 -6.03
N LEU A 15 -18.85 13.15 -5.73
CA LEU A 15 -19.49 12.76 -4.47
C LEU A 15 -20.43 11.58 -4.76
N LEU A 16 -20.14 10.42 -4.18
CA LEU A 16 -20.90 9.19 -4.34
C LEU A 16 -21.73 8.94 -3.08
N GLU A 17 -23.06 8.97 -3.21
CA GLU A 17 -23.97 8.57 -2.15
C GLU A 17 -23.96 7.05 -1.97
N VAL A 18 -23.61 6.58 -0.77
CA VAL A 18 -23.34 5.16 -0.49
C VAL A 18 -24.63 4.35 -0.38
N ASP A 19 -25.68 4.95 0.17
CA ASP A 19 -26.96 4.30 0.46
C ASP A 19 -27.86 4.15 -0.78
N HIS A 20 -27.42 4.67 -1.93
CA HIS A 20 -28.16 4.58 -3.19
C HIS A 20 -28.03 3.18 -3.82
N GLU A 21 -29.11 2.65 -4.39
CA GLU A 21 -29.15 1.28 -4.94
C GLU A 21 -28.05 1.01 -6.00
N SER A 22 -27.73 2.03 -6.81
CA SER A 22 -26.66 1.96 -7.83
C SER A 22 -25.27 2.38 -7.35
N ALA A 23 -25.05 2.60 -6.05
CA ALA A 23 -23.78 3.12 -5.52
C ALA A 23 -22.58 2.21 -5.83
N ASP A 24 -22.76 0.89 -5.72
CA ASP A 24 -21.69 -0.06 -5.98
C ASP A 24 -21.32 -0.11 -7.47
N ALA A 25 -22.31 -0.08 -8.37
CA ALA A 25 -22.10 -0.01 -9.81
C ALA A 25 -21.38 1.29 -10.20
N ALA A 26 -21.78 2.43 -9.62
CA ALA A 26 -21.12 3.71 -9.85
C ALA A 26 -19.68 3.69 -9.32
N ARG A 27 -19.44 3.08 -8.15
CA ARG A 27 -18.09 2.92 -7.58
C ARG A 27 -17.18 2.13 -8.51
N GLN A 28 -17.66 1.00 -9.03
CA GLN A 28 -16.92 0.19 -10.00
C GLN A 28 -16.64 0.96 -11.29
N ALA A 29 -17.61 1.74 -11.77
CA ALA A 29 -17.47 2.53 -13.00
C ALA A 29 -16.41 3.64 -12.89
N ILE A 30 -16.28 4.30 -11.72
CA ILE A 30 -15.32 5.41 -11.53
C ILE A 30 -13.94 4.94 -11.03
N ALA A 31 -13.83 3.73 -10.46
CA ALA A 31 -12.58 3.18 -9.90
C ALA A 31 -11.36 3.17 -10.84
N PRO A 32 -11.50 3.03 -12.18
CA PRO A 32 -10.36 3.09 -13.09
C PRO A 32 -9.70 4.49 -13.16
N PHE A 33 -10.48 5.56 -12.98
CA PHE A 33 -10.04 6.93 -13.31
C PHE A 33 -10.24 7.96 -12.19
N ALA A 34 -10.81 7.56 -11.07
CA ALA A 34 -11.00 8.40 -9.89
C ALA A 34 -10.34 7.77 -8.66
N GLU A 35 -9.66 8.58 -7.87
CA GLU A 35 -9.01 8.18 -6.64
C GLU A 35 -9.93 8.52 -5.46
N LEU A 36 -10.06 7.61 -4.50
CA LEU A 36 -10.83 7.89 -3.29
C LEU A 36 -10.07 8.91 -2.43
N GLU A 37 -10.69 10.06 -2.20
CA GLU A 37 -10.14 11.13 -1.35
C GLU A 37 -10.64 10.99 0.10
N ARG A 38 -11.93 10.67 0.29
CA ARG A 38 -12.57 10.50 1.61
C ARG A 38 -13.74 9.51 1.53
N ALA A 39 -13.98 8.69 2.55
CA ALA A 39 -15.14 7.80 2.60
C ALA A 39 -15.89 7.88 3.95
N PRO A 40 -16.56 9.00 4.27
CA PRO A 40 -17.48 9.05 5.40
C PRO A 40 -18.74 8.22 5.13
N GLU A 41 -19.51 7.93 6.18
CA GLU A 41 -20.58 6.92 6.22
C GLU A 41 -21.57 6.97 5.04
N HIS A 42 -22.01 8.17 4.65
CA HIS A 42 -23.08 8.32 3.66
C HIS A 42 -22.62 8.80 2.28
N VAL A 43 -21.49 9.50 2.18
CA VAL A 43 -21.05 10.14 0.92
C VAL A 43 -19.55 10.03 0.74
N HIS A 44 -19.12 9.15 -0.15
CA HIS A 44 -17.71 9.04 -0.51
C HIS A 44 -17.30 10.16 -1.47
N THR A 45 -16.14 10.75 -1.24
CA THR A 45 -15.53 11.78 -2.09
C THR A 45 -14.40 11.15 -2.89
N TYR A 46 -14.49 11.22 -4.21
CA TYR A 46 -13.43 10.82 -5.14
C TYR A 46 -12.88 12.05 -5.87
N ARG A 47 -11.64 11.97 -6.34
CA ARG A 47 -10.98 12.98 -7.14
C ARG A 47 -10.54 12.39 -8.47
N VAL A 48 -10.90 13.06 -9.57
CA VAL A 48 -10.33 12.75 -10.88
C VAL A 48 -9.01 13.50 -11.03
N THR A 49 -7.90 12.76 -11.14
CA THR A 49 -6.56 13.33 -11.32
C THR A 49 -6.06 13.07 -12.75
N PRO A 50 -5.17 13.90 -13.31
CA PRO A 50 -4.54 13.59 -14.60
C PRO A 50 -3.84 12.23 -14.60
N LEU A 51 -3.21 11.86 -13.48
CA LEU A 51 -2.54 10.59 -13.34
C LEU A 51 -3.51 9.41 -13.37
N ALA A 52 -4.66 9.50 -12.69
CA ALA A 52 -5.70 8.48 -12.72
C ALA A 52 -6.30 8.32 -14.13
N LEU A 53 -6.52 9.43 -14.85
CA LEU A 53 -6.98 9.41 -16.25
C LEU A 53 -5.97 8.74 -17.19
N TRP A 54 -4.67 9.04 -17.03
CA TRP A 54 -3.62 8.39 -17.82
C TRP A 54 -3.43 6.92 -17.45
N ASN A 55 -3.62 6.56 -16.19
CA ASN A 55 -3.68 5.15 -15.75
C ASN A 55 -4.84 4.42 -16.41
N ALA A 56 -6.04 5.00 -16.38
CA ALA A 56 -7.22 4.43 -17.03
C ALA A 56 -6.96 4.22 -18.52
N ARG A 57 -6.37 5.22 -19.19
CA ARG A 57 -6.01 5.13 -20.61
C ARG A 57 -5.01 4.02 -20.89
N ALA A 58 -3.96 3.91 -20.07
CA ALA A 58 -2.95 2.86 -20.16
C ALA A 58 -3.51 1.44 -19.85
N ALA A 59 -4.60 1.36 -19.10
CA ALA A 59 -5.34 0.13 -18.81
C ALA A 59 -6.38 -0.22 -19.90
N GLY A 60 -6.51 0.60 -20.95
CA GLY A 60 -7.39 0.34 -22.09
C GLY A 60 -8.72 1.07 -22.04
N HIS A 61 -8.99 1.88 -21.03
CA HIS A 61 -10.20 2.71 -21.00
C HIS A 61 -10.06 3.90 -21.95
N ASP A 62 -11.08 4.18 -22.74
CA ASP A 62 -11.13 5.38 -23.56
C ASP A 62 -11.89 6.52 -22.86
N ALA A 63 -11.80 7.72 -23.43
CA ALA A 63 -12.45 8.89 -22.86
C ALA A 63 -13.99 8.80 -22.96
N GLU A 64 -14.53 8.07 -23.94
CA GLU A 64 -15.96 7.89 -24.10
C GLU A 64 -16.55 7.09 -22.94
N GLN A 65 -15.90 5.99 -22.55
CA GLN A 65 -16.26 5.19 -21.38
C GLN A 65 -16.22 6.00 -20.08
N VAL A 66 -15.21 6.85 -19.90
CA VAL A 66 -15.08 7.70 -18.71
C VAL A 66 -16.20 8.75 -18.67
N VAL A 67 -16.47 9.40 -19.81
CA VAL A 67 -17.56 10.37 -19.95
C VAL A 67 -18.92 9.71 -19.73
N ASP A 68 -19.16 8.54 -20.32
CA ASP A 68 -20.38 7.77 -20.17
C ASP A 68 -20.62 7.37 -18.71
N ALA A 69 -19.60 6.87 -18.01
CA ALA A 69 -19.69 6.57 -16.58
C ALA A 69 -20.11 7.79 -15.75
N LEU A 70 -19.50 8.96 -16.00
CA LEU A 70 -19.85 10.19 -15.30
C LEU A 70 -21.27 10.66 -15.62
N VAL A 71 -21.70 10.59 -16.88
CA VAL A 71 -23.03 11.05 -17.29
C VAL A 71 -24.13 10.09 -16.81
N SER A 72 -23.92 8.78 -16.95
CA SER A 72 -24.88 7.74 -16.60
C SER A 72 -25.17 7.68 -15.11
N PHE A 73 -24.15 7.87 -14.26
CA PHE A 73 -24.32 7.80 -12.80
C PHE A 73 -24.50 9.16 -12.13
N SER A 74 -24.44 10.29 -12.85
CA SER A 74 -24.61 11.60 -12.24
C SER A 74 -26.08 11.96 -12.00
N ARG A 75 -26.38 12.43 -10.79
CA ARG A 75 -27.67 12.99 -10.38
C ARG A 75 -27.99 14.29 -11.12
N TYR A 76 -26.96 15.10 -11.35
CA TYR A 76 -27.07 16.40 -12.02
C TYR A 76 -26.35 16.38 -13.37
N ALA A 77 -26.68 17.33 -14.24
CA ALA A 77 -25.95 17.48 -15.50
C ALA A 77 -24.45 17.71 -15.23
N VAL A 78 -23.60 16.88 -15.83
CA VAL A 78 -22.14 16.99 -15.68
C VAL A 78 -21.66 18.29 -16.36
N PRO A 79 -20.78 19.08 -15.73
CA PRO A 79 -20.25 20.30 -16.34
C PRO A 79 -19.52 20.01 -17.66
N GLN A 80 -19.99 20.57 -18.77
CA GLN A 80 -19.37 20.37 -20.08
C GLN A 80 -17.86 20.71 -20.12
N PRO A 81 -17.37 21.79 -19.47
CA PRO A 81 -15.93 22.08 -19.43
C PRO A 81 -15.09 20.96 -18.80
N LEU A 82 -15.65 20.24 -17.81
CA LEU A 82 -14.97 19.12 -17.19
C LEU A 82 -14.86 17.94 -18.16
N LEU A 83 -15.93 17.62 -18.90
CA LEU A 83 -15.92 16.54 -19.89
C LEU A 83 -14.87 16.79 -20.98
N VAL A 84 -14.78 18.03 -21.47
CA VAL A 84 -13.76 18.43 -22.45
C VAL A 84 -12.35 18.29 -21.86
N ASP A 85 -12.11 18.76 -20.64
CA ASP A 85 -10.81 18.64 -19.97
C ASP A 85 -10.39 17.17 -19.74
N ILE A 86 -11.33 16.28 -19.41
CA ILE A 86 -11.09 14.83 -19.28
C ILE A 86 -10.63 14.24 -20.61
N VAL A 87 -11.36 14.51 -21.69
CA VAL A 87 -11.03 14.04 -23.04
C VAL A 87 -9.65 14.55 -23.46
N ASP A 88 -9.41 15.84 -23.31
CA ASP A 88 -8.14 16.48 -23.66
C ASP A 88 -6.97 15.92 -22.85
N THR A 89 -7.18 15.66 -21.55
CA THR A 89 -6.16 15.09 -20.67
C THR A 89 -5.83 13.65 -21.07
N MET A 90 -6.84 12.79 -21.25
CA MET A 90 -6.64 11.40 -21.67
C MET A 90 -5.96 11.30 -23.04
N ALA A 91 -6.30 12.20 -23.97
CA ALA A 91 -5.72 12.26 -25.31
C ALA A 91 -4.23 12.62 -25.34
N ARG A 92 -3.62 13.03 -24.20
CA ARG A 92 -2.17 13.28 -24.12
C ARG A 92 -1.35 12.01 -23.95
N TYR A 93 -1.93 10.97 -23.35
CA TYR A 93 -1.24 9.69 -23.16
C TYR A 93 -1.03 8.99 -24.50
N GLY A 94 0.19 8.52 -24.73
CA GLY A 94 0.54 7.78 -25.95
C GLY A 94 0.75 8.64 -27.21
N ARG A 95 0.62 9.97 -27.13
CA ARG A 95 1.10 10.85 -28.23
C ARG A 95 2.60 10.72 -28.45
N LEU A 96 3.32 10.41 -27.38
CA LEU A 96 4.72 10.05 -27.41
C LEU A 96 4.82 8.56 -27.07
N GLN A 97 5.56 7.81 -27.87
CA GLN A 97 5.73 6.38 -27.72
C GLN A 97 7.21 6.04 -27.67
N LEU A 98 7.63 5.34 -26.61
CA LEU A 98 8.97 4.75 -26.55
C LEU A 98 8.92 3.41 -27.26
N MET A 99 9.78 3.22 -28.27
CA MET A 99 9.80 2.01 -29.10
C MET A 99 11.21 1.48 -29.28
N LYS A 100 11.31 0.18 -29.59
CA LYS A 100 12.58 -0.45 -29.97
C LYS A 100 12.71 -0.41 -31.50
N HIS A 101 13.58 0.45 -32.00
CA HIS A 101 13.95 0.55 -33.40
C HIS A 101 15.02 -0.49 -33.77
N PRO A 102 14.87 -1.25 -34.88
CA PRO A 102 15.82 -2.31 -35.27
C PRO A 102 17.27 -1.83 -35.43
N ALA A 103 17.47 -0.63 -35.97
CA ALA A 103 18.81 -0.09 -36.26
C ALA A 103 19.33 0.92 -35.21
N HIS A 104 18.45 1.48 -34.38
CA HIS A 104 18.78 2.63 -33.53
C HIS A 104 18.54 2.38 -32.04
N GLY A 105 18.08 1.19 -31.66
CA GLY A 105 17.82 0.85 -30.27
C GLY A 105 16.57 1.55 -29.76
N LEU A 106 16.66 2.28 -28.65
CA LEU A 106 15.50 2.95 -28.05
C LEU A 106 15.24 4.29 -28.77
N VAL A 107 14.00 4.51 -29.19
CA VAL A 107 13.56 5.76 -29.83
C VAL A 107 12.29 6.29 -29.17
N LEU A 108 12.08 7.61 -29.26
CA LEU A 108 10.84 8.28 -28.95
C LEU A 108 10.19 8.67 -30.29
N VAL A 109 9.03 8.08 -30.56
CA VAL A 109 8.18 8.37 -31.73
C VAL A 109 7.05 9.27 -31.27
N SER A 110 6.71 10.30 -32.06
CA SER A 110 5.56 11.15 -31.80
C SER A 110 4.46 10.94 -32.83
N LEU A 111 3.22 10.87 -32.37
CA LEU A 111 2.01 10.98 -33.20
C LEU A 111 1.57 12.44 -33.39
N ASP A 112 2.25 13.37 -32.71
CA ASP A 112 1.99 14.80 -32.77
C ASP A 112 3.32 15.57 -32.88
N ARG A 113 3.63 16.04 -34.09
CA ARG A 113 4.90 16.74 -34.37
C ARG A 113 5.09 17.98 -33.51
N ALA A 114 4.02 18.71 -33.18
CA ALA A 114 4.13 19.93 -32.37
C ALA A 114 4.59 19.58 -30.94
N VAL A 115 4.05 18.50 -30.38
CA VAL A 115 4.48 17.97 -29.07
C VAL A 115 5.95 17.57 -29.11
N LEU A 116 6.41 16.88 -30.16
CA LEU A 116 7.81 16.50 -30.27
C LEU A 116 8.76 17.72 -30.28
N GLU A 117 8.41 18.76 -31.04
CA GLU A 117 9.19 20.01 -31.09
C GLU A 117 9.24 20.71 -29.73
N GLU A 118 8.16 20.68 -28.96
CA GLU A 118 8.12 21.17 -27.58
C GLU A 118 9.10 20.38 -26.69
N ILE A 119 9.04 19.04 -26.76
CA ILE A 119 9.90 18.14 -25.97
C ILE A 119 11.38 18.32 -26.32
N LEU A 120 11.73 18.43 -27.60
CA LEU A 120 13.11 18.60 -28.07
C LEU A 120 13.76 19.89 -27.55
N ARG A 121 12.96 20.94 -27.31
CA ARG A 121 13.42 22.23 -26.77
C ARG A 121 13.50 22.27 -25.25
N HIS A 122 12.93 21.27 -24.57
CA HIS A 122 12.87 21.24 -23.13
C HIS A 122 14.26 20.93 -22.52
N LYS A 123 14.86 21.93 -21.87
CA LYS A 123 16.25 21.90 -21.36
C LYS A 123 16.61 20.69 -20.50
N LYS A 124 15.64 20.14 -19.76
CA LYS A 124 15.88 18.97 -18.90
C LYS A 124 15.76 17.64 -19.64
N ILE A 125 15.05 17.58 -20.77
CA ILE A 125 14.82 16.36 -21.55
C ILE A 125 15.89 16.21 -22.63
N GLN A 126 16.33 17.31 -23.25
CA GLN A 126 17.35 17.31 -24.29
C GLN A 126 18.58 16.41 -23.99
N PRO A 127 19.15 16.38 -22.77
CA PRO A 127 20.31 15.52 -22.48
C PRO A 127 20.04 14.00 -22.56
N MET A 128 18.77 13.59 -22.57
CA MET A 128 18.34 12.20 -22.66
C MET A 128 18.15 11.74 -24.11
N LEU A 129 18.15 12.69 -25.04
CA LEU A 129 17.86 12.49 -26.46
C LEU A 129 19.16 12.48 -27.28
N GLY A 130 19.19 11.62 -28.28
CA GLY A 130 20.25 11.52 -29.27
C GLY A 130 19.91 12.27 -30.57
N ALA A 131 20.46 11.79 -31.68
CA ALA A 131 20.18 12.35 -32.99
C ALA A 131 18.71 12.16 -33.38
N ARG A 132 18.17 13.15 -34.08
CA ARG A 132 16.87 13.04 -34.74
C ARG A 132 17.00 12.13 -35.97
N ILE A 133 16.10 11.16 -36.09
CA ILE A 133 16.08 10.20 -37.20
C ILE A 133 15.28 10.79 -38.38
N ASP A 134 14.08 11.29 -38.07
CA ASP A 134 13.15 11.89 -39.03
C ASP A 134 12.26 12.95 -38.36
N ASP A 135 11.22 13.40 -39.04
CA ASP A 135 10.32 14.45 -38.54
C ASP A 135 9.57 14.07 -37.25
N ASP A 136 9.38 12.78 -36.97
CA ASP A 136 8.55 12.29 -35.86
C ASP A 136 9.33 11.42 -34.87
N THR A 137 10.61 11.15 -35.13
CA THR A 137 11.41 10.18 -34.36
C THR A 137 12.75 10.75 -33.89
N VAL A 138 13.05 10.56 -32.61
CA VAL A 138 14.36 10.90 -32.00
C VAL A 138 14.92 9.72 -31.21
N ILE A 139 16.24 9.54 -31.25
CA ILE A 139 16.92 8.53 -30.44
C ILE A 139 16.80 8.88 -28.96
N VAL A 140 16.64 7.88 -28.10
CA VAL A 140 16.70 8.02 -26.64
C VAL A 140 17.82 7.14 -26.12
N HIS A 141 18.63 7.67 -25.20
CA HIS A 141 19.65 6.87 -24.54
C HIS A 141 18.98 5.74 -23.71
N PRO A 142 19.34 4.45 -23.90
CA PRO A 142 18.67 3.35 -23.20
C PRO A 142 18.65 3.46 -21.67
N SER A 143 19.73 3.95 -21.06
CA SER A 143 19.84 4.19 -19.62
C SER A 143 18.91 5.31 -19.12
N GLU A 144 18.45 6.18 -20.02
CA GLU A 144 17.57 7.30 -19.69
C GLU A 144 16.07 6.94 -19.85
N ARG A 145 15.71 5.71 -20.25
CA ARG A 145 14.31 5.26 -20.46
C ARG A 145 13.38 5.58 -19.28
N GLY A 146 13.84 5.39 -18.04
CA GLY A 146 13.05 5.71 -16.85
C GLY A 146 12.94 7.21 -16.61
N ARG A 147 14.06 7.92 -16.74
CA ARG A 147 14.15 9.35 -16.46
C ARG A 147 13.38 10.18 -17.48
N ILE A 148 13.40 9.78 -18.75
CA ILE A 148 12.62 10.44 -19.80
C ILE A 148 11.12 10.28 -19.53
N LYS A 149 10.64 9.09 -19.14
CA LYS A 149 9.23 8.88 -18.76
C LYS A 149 8.80 9.78 -17.60
N GLN A 150 9.63 9.88 -16.56
CA GLN A 150 9.37 10.81 -15.45
C GLN A 150 9.27 12.26 -15.90
N MET A 151 10.21 12.70 -16.75
CA MET A 151 10.21 14.08 -17.22
C MET A 151 9.04 14.37 -18.13
N LEU A 152 8.70 13.45 -19.03
CA LEU A 152 7.55 13.50 -19.93
C LEU A 152 6.23 13.57 -19.14
N LEU A 153 6.08 12.77 -18.09
CA LEU A 153 4.94 12.88 -17.17
C LEU A 153 4.88 14.26 -16.50
N LYS A 154 6.02 14.78 -16.01
CA LYS A 154 6.09 16.08 -15.32
C LYS A 154 5.75 17.27 -16.23
N VAL A 155 6.02 17.18 -17.52
CA VAL A 155 5.63 18.21 -18.51
C VAL A 155 4.23 17.98 -19.08
N GLY A 156 3.52 16.93 -18.65
CA GLY A 156 2.13 16.66 -19.03
C GLY A 156 1.95 15.87 -20.33
N TRP A 157 3.00 15.22 -20.82
CA TRP A 157 3.01 14.40 -22.04
C TRP A 157 3.49 12.97 -21.72
N PRO A 158 2.77 12.19 -20.90
CA PRO A 158 3.20 10.85 -20.53
C PRO A 158 3.34 9.94 -21.75
N ALA A 159 4.52 9.34 -21.90
CA ALA A 159 4.79 8.41 -22.98
C ALA A 159 4.22 7.01 -22.70
N GLU A 160 3.71 6.39 -23.75
CA GLU A 160 3.41 4.97 -23.77
C GLU A 160 4.71 4.19 -24.05
N ASP A 161 4.95 3.13 -23.30
CA ASP A 161 6.21 2.38 -23.35
C ASP A 161 6.04 1.05 -24.10
N LEU A 162 6.31 1.07 -25.40
CA LEU A 162 6.18 -0.05 -26.34
C LEU A 162 7.52 -0.67 -26.73
N ALA A 163 8.63 -0.26 -26.08
CA ALA A 163 9.97 -0.75 -26.41
C ALA A 163 10.22 -2.22 -26.01
N GLY A 164 9.21 -2.86 -25.39
CA GLY A 164 9.26 -4.24 -24.93
C GLY A 164 10.16 -4.43 -23.71
N TYR A 165 10.33 -5.71 -23.35
CA TYR A 165 11.10 -6.16 -22.21
C TYR A 165 12.23 -7.09 -22.64
N VAL A 166 13.27 -7.16 -21.82
CA VAL A 166 14.31 -8.18 -21.88
C VAL A 166 13.92 -9.26 -20.89
N ASP A 167 13.85 -10.51 -21.36
CA ASP A 167 13.36 -11.66 -20.58
C ASP A 167 14.29 -12.04 -19.41
N GLY A 168 15.57 -11.64 -19.48
CA GLY A 168 16.57 -11.96 -18.47
C GLY A 168 17.07 -13.40 -18.53
N GLU A 169 17.85 -13.80 -17.53
CA GLU A 169 18.32 -15.17 -17.32
C GLU A 169 17.13 -16.05 -16.92
N ALA A 170 16.90 -17.13 -17.69
CA ALA A 170 15.84 -18.09 -17.43
C ALA A 170 16.09 -18.87 -16.12
N HIS A 171 15.04 -19.09 -15.35
CA HIS A 171 15.08 -19.84 -14.11
C HIS A 171 13.70 -20.47 -13.85
N GLN A 172 13.65 -21.80 -13.76
CA GLN A 172 12.39 -22.51 -13.66
C GLN A 172 11.78 -22.33 -12.28
N ILE A 173 10.57 -21.77 -12.25
CA ILE A 173 9.77 -21.58 -11.03
C ILE A 173 8.35 -22.01 -11.41
N ASP A 174 7.81 -23.00 -10.71
CA ASP A 174 6.41 -23.40 -10.84
C ASP A 174 5.72 -23.29 -9.48
N LEU A 175 4.41 -23.06 -9.48
CA LEU A 175 3.60 -23.08 -8.25
C LEU A 175 3.40 -24.54 -7.84
N ASP A 176 3.59 -24.82 -6.56
CA ASP A 176 3.47 -26.18 -6.03
C ASP A 176 2.09 -26.41 -5.42
N TYR A 177 1.17 -26.90 -6.25
CA TYR A 177 -0.18 -27.31 -5.83
C TYR A 177 -0.25 -28.80 -5.43
N GLU A 178 0.81 -29.57 -5.68
CA GLU A 178 0.80 -31.02 -5.48
C GLU A 178 1.25 -31.40 -4.07
N SER A 179 2.28 -30.73 -3.55
CA SER A 179 2.82 -31.02 -2.22
C SER A 179 2.04 -30.39 -1.07
N SER A 180 1.21 -29.38 -1.39
CA SER A 180 0.46 -28.61 -0.41
C SER A 180 -0.95 -28.28 -0.90
N ASP A 181 -1.95 -28.50 -0.05
CA ASP A 181 -3.37 -28.25 -0.35
C ASP A 181 -3.67 -26.75 -0.31
N TRP A 182 -3.25 -26.05 -1.37
CA TRP A 182 -3.59 -24.65 -1.58
C TRP A 182 -3.70 -24.34 -3.07
N HIS A 183 -4.49 -23.32 -3.38
CA HIS A 183 -4.65 -22.81 -4.74
C HIS A 183 -4.66 -21.29 -4.69
N LEU A 184 -4.31 -20.65 -5.82
CA LEU A 184 -4.55 -19.23 -5.99
C LEU A 184 -6.05 -18.95 -5.96
N ARG A 185 -6.42 -17.81 -5.40
CA ARG A 185 -7.79 -17.30 -5.48
C ARG A 185 -8.00 -16.67 -6.86
N ASP A 186 -9.22 -16.69 -7.37
CA ASP A 186 -9.56 -16.17 -8.71
C ASP A 186 -9.02 -14.76 -8.96
N TYR A 187 -9.19 -13.86 -7.98
CA TYR A 187 -8.70 -12.48 -8.09
C TYR A 187 -7.16 -12.39 -8.08
N GLN A 188 -6.46 -13.34 -7.46
CA GLN A 188 -4.99 -13.39 -7.44
C GLN A 188 -4.45 -13.85 -8.80
N GLU A 189 -5.10 -14.85 -9.40
CA GLU A 189 -4.80 -15.31 -10.74
C GLU A 189 -5.05 -14.19 -11.76
N LEU A 190 -6.21 -13.54 -11.69
CA LEU A 190 -6.56 -12.39 -12.53
C LEU A 190 -5.55 -11.24 -12.37
N ALA A 191 -5.11 -10.95 -11.14
CA ALA A 191 -4.10 -9.92 -10.89
C ALA A 191 -2.75 -10.27 -11.54
N ALA A 192 -2.32 -11.53 -11.43
CA ALA A 192 -1.08 -12.00 -12.04
C ALA A 192 -1.16 -12.00 -13.58
N ASP A 193 -2.29 -12.38 -14.16
CA ASP A 193 -2.55 -12.34 -15.60
C ASP A 193 -2.57 -10.91 -16.14
N SER A 194 -3.28 -10.01 -15.45
CA SER A 194 -3.36 -8.59 -15.81
C SER A 194 -1.99 -7.93 -15.80
N PHE A 195 -1.17 -8.25 -14.78
CA PHE A 195 0.23 -7.84 -14.75
C PHE A 195 1.02 -8.42 -15.93
N TRP A 196 0.91 -9.72 -16.20
CA TRP A 196 1.72 -10.40 -17.21
C TRP A 196 1.44 -9.89 -18.63
N ALA A 197 0.16 -9.71 -18.96
CA ALA A 197 -0.29 -9.14 -20.22
C ALA A 197 0.23 -7.71 -20.43
N GLY A 198 0.22 -6.89 -19.38
CA GLY A 198 0.74 -5.51 -19.42
C GLY A 198 2.26 -5.40 -19.29
N GLY A 199 2.93 -6.44 -18.79
CA GLY A 199 4.37 -6.61 -18.64
C GLY A 199 5.10 -5.74 -17.60
N SER A 200 4.55 -4.58 -17.23
CA SER A 200 4.98 -3.82 -16.05
C SER A 200 3.85 -2.99 -15.50
N GLY A 201 3.79 -2.84 -14.18
CA GLY A 201 2.80 -2.01 -13.50
C GLY A 201 2.53 -2.45 -12.06
N VAL A 202 1.51 -1.84 -11.45
CA VAL A 202 1.19 -2.00 -10.03
C VAL A 202 -0.10 -2.80 -9.86
N VAL A 203 -0.06 -3.78 -8.96
CA VAL A 203 -1.21 -4.50 -8.44
C VAL A 203 -1.52 -3.96 -7.05
N VAL A 204 -2.73 -3.41 -6.90
CA VAL A 204 -3.24 -2.90 -5.63
C VAL A 204 -4.12 -3.96 -5.00
N LEU A 205 -3.68 -4.49 -3.87
CA LEU A 205 -4.40 -5.51 -3.11
C LEU A 205 -4.31 -5.20 -1.62
N PRO A 206 -5.43 -5.31 -0.89
CA PRO A 206 -5.44 -5.05 0.53
C PRO A 206 -4.55 -6.00 1.33
N CYS A 207 -4.24 -5.62 2.57
CA CYS A 207 -3.55 -6.50 3.50
C CYS A 207 -4.32 -7.81 3.69
N GLY A 208 -3.59 -8.93 3.83
CA GLY A 208 -4.21 -10.25 3.96
C GLY A 208 -4.74 -10.84 2.64
N ALA A 209 -4.88 -10.06 1.57
CA ALA A 209 -5.36 -10.57 0.26
C ALA A 209 -4.34 -11.45 -0.49
N GLY A 210 -3.14 -11.65 0.04
CA GLY A 210 -2.12 -12.51 -0.56
C GLY A 210 -1.27 -11.86 -1.65
N LYS A 211 -0.79 -10.62 -1.43
CA LYS A 211 0.17 -9.93 -2.32
C LYS A 211 1.37 -10.80 -2.69
N THR A 212 1.94 -11.50 -1.71
CA THR A 212 3.05 -12.44 -1.91
C THR A 212 2.69 -13.57 -2.88
N MET A 213 1.45 -14.06 -2.86
CA MET A 213 1.00 -15.11 -3.78
C MET A 213 0.89 -14.63 -5.21
N VAL A 214 0.41 -13.39 -5.41
CA VAL A 214 0.44 -12.76 -6.75
C VAL A 214 1.87 -12.60 -7.25
N GLY A 215 2.81 -12.24 -6.37
CA GLY A 215 4.23 -12.21 -6.70
C GLY A 215 4.78 -13.57 -7.12
N ALA A 216 4.49 -14.62 -6.35
CA ALA A 216 4.89 -15.99 -6.70
C ALA A 216 4.27 -16.45 -8.03
N ALA A 217 3.01 -16.13 -8.29
CA ALA A 217 2.34 -16.41 -9.55
C ALA A 217 3.00 -15.68 -10.73
N ALA A 218 3.36 -14.40 -10.54
CA ALA A 218 4.09 -13.63 -11.53
C ALA A 218 5.48 -14.22 -11.80
N MET A 219 6.19 -14.71 -10.78
CA MET A 219 7.47 -15.42 -10.93
C MET A 219 7.30 -16.71 -11.74
N ALA A 220 6.25 -17.49 -11.46
CA ALA A 220 5.97 -18.73 -12.18
C ALA A 220 5.58 -18.51 -13.65
N LYS A 221 4.97 -17.37 -13.97
CA LYS A 221 4.74 -16.94 -15.37
C LYS A 221 6.03 -16.45 -16.03
N ALA A 222 6.89 -15.75 -15.29
CA ALA A 222 8.13 -15.20 -15.81
C ALA A 222 9.19 -16.26 -16.11
N LYS A 223 9.30 -17.31 -15.29
CA LYS A 223 10.30 -18.38 -15.41
C LYS A 223 11.71 -17.84 -15.61
N ALA A 224 12.04 -16.81 -14.83
CA ALA A 224 13.29 -16.07 -14.91
C ALA A 224 13.81 -15.70 -13.52
N THR A 225 15.10 -15.36 -13.47
CA THR A 225 15.72 -14.82 -12.26
C THR A 225 14.96 -13.59 -11.78
N THR A 226 14.73 -13.53 -10.47
CA THR A 226 13.84 -12.53 -9.87
C THR A 226 14.53 -11.78 -8.73
N LEU A 227 14.47 -10.45 -8.78
CA LEU A 227 14.88 -9.57 -7.69
C LEU A 227 13.65 -9.05 -6.95
N ILE A 228 13.54 -9.33 -5.66
CA ILE A 228 12.42 -8.91 -4.80
C ILE A 228 12.93 -7.83 -3.85
N LEU A 229 12.41 -6.62 -3.95
CA LEU A 229 12.75 -5.50 -3.08
C LEU A 229 11.70 -5.32 -2.00
N VAL A 230 12.13 -5.40 -0.74
CA VAL A 230 11.27 -5.36 0.45
C VAL A 230 11.65 -4.22 1.39
N THR A 231 10.75 -3.89 2.30
CA THR A 231 10.92 -2.79 3.26
C THR A 231 11.97 -3.09 4.34
N ASN A 232 12.00 -4.32 4.84
CA ASN A 232 12.88 -4.75 5.91
C ASN A 232 13.21 -6.26 5.82
N THR A 233 14.13 -6.73 6.65
CA THR A 233 14.60 -8.13 6.66
C THR A 233 13.50 -9.13 7.00
N VAL A 234 12.47 -8.70 7.72
CA VAL A 234 11.37 -9.56 8.16
C VAL A 234 10.43 -9.84 7.02
N ALA A 235 10.02 -8.80 6.31
CA ALA A 235 9.27 -8.97 5.07
C ALA A 235 10.04 -9.91 4.13
N GLY A 236 11.37 -9.76 4.06
CA GLY A 236 12.20 -10.66 3.27
C GLY A 236 12.17 -12.12 3.73
N ARG A 237 12.23 -12.38 5.04
CA ARG A 237 12.10 -13.75 5.59
C ARG A 237 10.70 -14.33 5.36
N GLN A 238 9.65 -13.51 5.44
CA GLN A 238 8.29 -13.92 5.12
C GLN A 238 8.17 -14.32 3.65
N TRP A 239 8.68 -13.50 2.73
CA TRP A 239 8.78 -13.85 1.31
C TRP A 239 9.52 -15.16 1.09
N ARG A 240 10.69 -15.35 1.72
CA ARG A 240 11.46 -16.60 1.64
C ARG A 240 10.62 -17.80 2.06
N ARG A 241 9.94 -17.71 3.21
CA ARG A 241 9.09 -18.80 3.75
C ARG A 241 7.94 -19.15 2.79
N GLU A 242 7.21 -18.14 2.30
CA GLU A 242 6.10 -18.39 1.39
C GLU A 242 6.59 -18.95 0.04
N LEU A 243 7.71 -18.46 -0.50
CA LEU A 243 8.27 -19.01 -1.74
C LEU A 243 8.65 -20.48 -1.60
N LEU A 244 9.33 -20.85 -0.52
CA LEU A 244 9.69 -22.25 -0.25
C LEU A 244 8.46 -23.15 -0.03
N ALA A 245 7.39 -22.60 0.56
CA ALA A 245 6.18 -23.36 0.86
C ALA A 245 5.23 -23.50 -0.33
N ARG A 246 5.32 -22.62 -1.34
CA ARG A 246 4.31 -22.45 -2.39
C ARG A 246 4.85 -22.59 -3.80
N THR A 247 6.14 -22.78 -3.98
CA THR A 247 6.78 -22.88 -5.29
C THR A 247 7.77 -24.04 -5.32
N SER A 248 8.22 -24.40 -6.52
CA SER A 248 9.24 -25.42 -6.74
C SER A 248 10.66 -25.04 -6.28
N LEU A 249 10.85 -23.84 -5.70
CA LEU A 249 12.15 -23.32 -5.30
C LEU A 249 12.72 -24.04 -4.08
N THR A 250 14.03 -24.24 -4.09
CA THR A 250 14.80 -24.78 -2.95
C THR A 250 15.49 -23.67 -2.15
N GLU A 251 15.97 -23.99 -0.95
CA GLU A 251 16.66 -23.02 -0.09
C GLU A 251 17.92 -22.42 -0.73
N ASP A 252 18.61 -23.18 -1.58
CA ASP A 252 19.83 -22.76 -2.28
C ASP A 252 19.56 -21.81 -3.46
N GLU A 253 18.32 -21.73 -3.93
CA GLU A 253 17.94 -20.86 -5.06
C GLU A 253 17.53 -19.46 -4.59
N ILE A 254 17.28 -19.30 -3.29
CA ILE A 254 16.85 -18.04 -2.68
C ILE A 254 17.99 -17.41 -1.89
N GLY A 255 18.39 -16.19 -2.25
CA GLY A 255 19.40 -15.38 -1.58
C GLY A 255 18.80 -14.25 -0.76
N GLU A 256 19.47 -13.86 0.34
CA GLU A 256 19.14 -12.66 1.12
C GLU A 256 20.23 -11.59 0.95
N TYR A 257 19.82 -10.40 0.53
CA TYR A 257 20.68 -9.23 0.39
C TYR A 257 20.24 -8.12 1.36
N SER A 258 20.73 -8.23 2.60
CA SER A 258 20.44 -7.34 3.70
C SER A 258 21.73 -6.70 4.28
N GLY A 259 21.59 -5.93 5.37
CA GLY A 259 22.76 -5.39 6.07
C GLY A 259 23.60 -6.49 6.73
N GLU A 260 22.98 -7.63 7.02
CA GLU A 260 23.56 -8.76 7.75
C GLU A 260 24.07 -9.85 6.80
N ARG A 261 23.37 -10.10 5.69
CA ARG A 261 23.70 -11.14 4.70
C ARG A 261 23.80 -10.54 3.30
N LYS A 262 24.71 -11.06 2.48
CA LYS A 262 24.95 -10.57 1.11
C LYS A 262 25.05 -11.75 0.15
N GLU A 263 23.95 -12.47 0.02
CA GLU A 263 23.86 -13.64 -0.83
C GLU A 263 23.03 -13.31 -2.06
N ILE A 264 23.63 -13.50 -3.23
CA ILE A 264 22.97 -13.31 -4.53
C ILE A 264 22.75 -14.69 -5.15
N ARG A 265 21.49 -15.03 -5.43
CA ARG A 265 21.03 -16.29 -6.01
C ARG A 265 20.01 -15.99 -7.13
N PRO A 266 19.58 -17.00 -7.93
CA PRO A 266 18.59 -16.79 -9.00
C PRO A 266 17.31 -16.06 -8.55
N VAL A 267 16.86 -16.30 -7.32
CA VAL A 267 15.87 -15.47 -6.65
C VAL A 267 16.57 -14.74 -5.50
N THR A 268 16.62 -13.41 -5.53
CA THR A 268 17.27 -12.62 -4.47
C THR A 268 16.29 -11.66 -3.83
N ILE A 269 16.23 -11.68 -2.50
CA ILE A 269 15.37 -10.81 -1.70
C ILE A 269 16.26 -9.75 -1.04
N ALA A 270 16.04 -8.48 -1.37
CA ALA A 270 16.87 -7.37 -0.92
C ALA A 270 16.06 -6.28 -0.21
N THR A 271 16.64 -5.65 0.81
CA THR A 271 15.97 -4.54 1.50
C THR A 271 16.26 -3.20 0.82
N TYR A 272 15.27 -2.29 0.76
CA TYR A 272 15.47 -0.94 0.21
C TYR A 272 16.59 -0.17 0.91
N GLN A 273 16.77 -0.37 2.22
CA GLN A 273 17.77 0.33 3.02
C GLN A 273 19.20 0.00 2.57
N VAL A 274 19.48 -1.24 2.19
CA VAL A 274 20.81 -1.64 1.74
C VAL A 274 21.16 -0.98 0.42
N ILE A 275 20.19 -0.91 -0.49
CA ILE A 275 20.35 -0.30 -1.81
C ILE A 275 20.63 1.21 -1.69
N THR A 276 19.97 1.87 -0.73
CA THR A 276 20.08 3.33 -0.54
C THR A 276 21.27 3.76 0.32
N ARG A 277 22.01 2.82 0.94
CA ARG A 277 23.14 3.14 1.82
C ARG A 277 24.33 3.71 1.04
N LYS A 278 24.69 4.95 1.35
CA LYS A 278 25.90 5.59 0.84
C LYS A 278 27.12 5.21 1.67
N THR A 279 28.23 4.89 1.01
CA THR A 279 29.55 4.78 1.65
C THR A 279 30.50 5.70 0.91
N LYS A 280 31.15 6.64 1.60
CA LYS A 280 32.04 7.65 0.98
C LYS A 280 31.38 8.45 -0.16
N GLY A 281 30.07 8.70 -0.08
CA GLY A 281 29.33 9.49 -1.06
C GLY A 281 28.76 8.69 -2.25
N GLU A 282 29.22 7.46 -2.45
CA GLU A 282 28.76 6.56 -3.53
C GLU A 282 27.81 5.48 -3.01
N TYR A 283 26.89 5.06 -3.87
CA TYR A 283 25.96 3.97 -3.57
C TYR A 283 26.64 2.64 -3.91
N ARG A 284 27.06 1.92 -2.88
CA ARG A 284 27.90 0.73 -3.01
C ARG A 284 27.19 -0.50 -3.59
N HIS A 285 25.86 -0.51 -3.56
CA HIS A 285 25.04 -1.69 -3.84
C HIS A 285 24.30 -1.61 -5.17
N LEU A 286 24.72 -0.69 -6.07
CA LEU A 286 24.30 -0.71 -7.48
C LEU A 286 24.68 -2.03 -8.15
N GLU A 287 25.78 -2.65 -7.71
CA GLU A 287 26.24 -3.97 -8.16
C GLU A 287 25.15 -5.05 -8.08
N LEU A 288 24.19 -4.96 -7.15
CA LEU A 288 23.08 -5.92 -7.09
C LEU A 288 22.23 -5.90 -8.36
N PHE A 289 21.96 -4.72 -8.91
CA PHE A 289 21.15 -4.57 -10.12
C PHE A 289 21.88 -5.08 -11.37
N ASP A 290 23.21 -5.01 -11.36
CA ASP A 290 24.06 -5.50 -12.45
C ASP A 290 24.58 -6.94 -12.21
N SER A 291 24.36 -7.51 -11.02
CA SER A 291 24.94 -8.79 -10.61
C SER A 291 24.39 -9.99 -11.41
N ARG A 292 23.17 -9.86 -11.93
CA ARG A 292 22.49 -10.86 -12.75
C ARG A 292 21.59 -10.16 -13.76
N ASP A 293 21.30 -10.88 -14.84
CA ASP A 293 20.35 -10.43 -15.84
C ASP A 293 18.92 -10.74 -15.35
N TRP A 294 18.43 -9.93 -14.40
CA TRP A 294 17.10 -10.12 -13.81
C TRP A 294 16.00 -10.08 -14.87
N GLY A 295 15.16 -11.11 -14.93
CA GLY A 295 13.98 -11.13 -15.81
C GLY A 295 12.77 -10.42 -15.22
N LEU A 296 12.63 -10.49 -13.89
CA LEU A 296 11.55 -9.87 -13.13
C LEU A 296 12.09 -9.11 -11.92
N VAL A 297 11.57 -7.90 -11.70
CA VAL A 297 11.80 -7.14 -10.46
C VAL A 297 10.45 -6.93 -9.76
N ILE A 298 10.36 -7.35 -8.50
CA ILE A 298 9.17 -7.18 -7.67
C ILE A 298 9.48 -6.13 -6.61
N TYR A 299 8.62 -5.12 -6.51
CA TYR A 299 8.67 -4.09 -5.49
C TYR A 299 7.53 -4.31 -4.52
N ASP A 300 7.85 -4.69 -3.29
CA ASP A 300 6.86 -4.83 -2.22
C ASP A 300 6.67 -3.51 -1.48
N GLU A 301 5.43 -3.26 -1.04
CA GLU A 301 4.96 -2.01 -0.44
C GLU A 301 5.45 -0.76 -1.17
N VAL A 302 5.14 -0.67 -2.47
CA VAL A 302 5.62 0.39 -3.39
C VAL A 302 5.39 1.81 -2.88
N HIS A 303 4.35 2.04 -2.09
CA HIS A 303 4.07 3.35 -1.49
C HIS A 303 5.20 3.84 -0.56
N LEU A 304 6.02 2.93 0.00
CA LEU A 304 7.18 3.22 0.84
C LEU A 304 8.49 3.36 0.04
N LEU A 305 8.43 3.25 -1.30
CA LEU A 305 9.64 3.20 -2.10
C LEU A 305 10.44 4.51 -1.98
N PRO A 306 11.71 4.46 -1.52
CA PRO A 306 12.47 5.68 -1.27
C PRO A 306 12.83 6.43 -2.55
N ALA A 307 12.86 7.76 -2.46
CA ALA A 307 13.23 8.65 -3.57
C ALA A 307 14.55 8.27 -4.31
N PRO A 308 15.62 7.81 -3.64
CA PRO A 308 16.85 7.39 -4.31
C PRO A 308 16.73 6.09 -5.10
N VAL A 309 15.91 5.13 -4.65
CA VAL A 309 15.74 3.84 -5.34
C VAL A 309 15.17 4.06 -6.73
N PHE A 310 14.23 5.00 -6.88
CA PHE A 310 13.68 5.40 -8.18
C PHE A 310 14.74 5.76 -9.22
N ARG A 311 15.82 6.44 -8.81
CA ARG A 311 16.91 6.83 -9.71
C ARG A 311 17.83 5.65 -10.05
N MET A 312 18.03 4.74 -9.10
CA MET A 312 18.94 3.60 -9.26
C MET A 312 18.35 2.50 -10.13
N THR A 313 17.03 2.36 -10.13
CA THR A 313 16.32 1.35 -10.95
C THR A 313 16.01 1.85 -12.37
N ALA A 314 16.56 3.01 -12.77
CA ALA A 314 16.39 3.55 -14.11
C ALA A 314 17.02 2.65 -15.19
N ASP A 315 18.11 1.95 -14.88
CA ASP A 315 18.76 1.01 -15.80
C ASP A 315 18.02 -0.33 -15.91
N LEU A 316 17.16 -0.65 -14.93
CA LEU A 316 16.28 -1.83 -14.95
C LEU A 316 14.99 -1.59 -15.74
N GLN A 317 14.86 -0.47 -16.45
CA GLN A 317 13.61 -0.08 -17.12
C GLN A 317 13.24 -0.96 -18.31
N SER A 318 14.21 -1.73 -18.82
CA SER A 318 13.98 -2.74 -19.85
C SER A 318 13.45 -4.07 -19.31
N ARG A 319 13.34 -4.26 -17.99
CA ARG A 319 12.94 -5.54 -17.37
C ARG A 319 11.46 -5.54 -17.04
N ARG A 320 10.85 -6.68 -16.75
CA ARG A 320 9.47 -6.67 -16.23
C ARG A 320 9.46 -6.22 -14.78
N ARG A 321 8.52 -5.35 -14.39
CA ARG A 321 8.44 -4.77 -13.05
C ARG A 321 7.05 -4.87 -12.47
N LEU A 322 6.92 -5.61 -11.38
CA LEU A 322 5.69 -5.74 -10.61
C LEU A 322 5.78 -4.89 -9.35
N GLY A 323 4.83 -3.97 -9.18
CA GLY A 323 4.62 -3.29 -7.92
C GLY A 323 3.48 -3.94 -7.13
N LEU A 324 3.70 -4.24 -5.85
CA LEU A 324 2.68 -4.75 -4.93
C LEU A 324 2.44 -3.71 -3.83
N THR A 325 1.18 -3.33 -3.61
CA THR A 325 0.84 -2.36 -2.56
C THR A 325 -0.60 -2.51 -2.11
N ALA A 326 -0.91 -2.10 -0.89
CA ALA A 326 -2.30 -1.95 -0.44
C ALA A 326 -2.93 -0.62 -0.87
N THR A 327 -2.09 0.37 -1.18
CA THR A 327 -2.54 1.70 -1.60
C THR A 327 -1.51 2.32 -2.53
N LEU A 328 -1.99 3.01 -3.56
CA LEU A 328 -1.13 3.77 -4.47
C LEU A 328 -0.91 5.21 -4.00
N VAL A 329 -1.69 5.69 -3.04
CA VAL A 329 -1.56 7.05 -2.49
C VAL A 329 -0.28 7.13 -1.65
N ARG A 330 0.49 8.20 -1.81
CA ARG A 330 1.72 8.43 -1.06
C ARG A 330 1.63 9.72 -0.25
N GLU A 331 2.07 9.67 1.00
CA GLU A 331 2.09 10.86 1.87
C GLU A 331 3.00 11.98 1.34
N ASP A 332 3.98 11.65 0.48
CA ASP A 332 4.89 12.61 -0.15
C ASP A 332 4.41 13.13 -1.52
N GLY A 333 3.23 12.69 -2.01
CA GLY A 333 2.63 13.11 -3.29
C GLY A 333 3.44 12.72 -4.53
N ARG A 334 4.21 11.62 -4.44
CA ARG A 334 5.08 11.14 -5.52
C ARG A 334 4.56 9.88 -6.22
N GLU A 335 3.25 9.75 -6.37
CA GLU A 335 2.61 8.63 -7.07
C GLU A 335 3.03 8.59 -8.56
N GLY A 336 3.25 9.76 -9.17
CA GLY A 336 3.73 9.86 -10.56
C GLY A 336 5.10 9.22 -10.79
N ASP A 337 5.98 9.17 -9.77
CA ASP A 337 7.26 8.49 -9.87
C ASP A 337 7.07 6.96 -9.93
N VAL A 338 6.02 6.43 -9.28
CA VAL A 338 5.64 5.01 -9.36
C VAL A 338 5.11 4.67 -10.76
N PHE A 339 4.19 5.48 -11.28
CA PHE A 339 3.62 5.30 -12.62
C PHE A 339 4.69 5.26 -13.71
N SER A 340 5.63 6.19 -13.66
CA SER A 340 6.67 6.32 -14.69
C SER A 340 7.72 5.21 -14.62
N LEU A 341 8.02 4.69 -13.42
CA LEU A 341 9.10 3.72 -13.22
C LEU A 341 8.63 2.28 -13.18
N ILE A 342 7.56 1.97 -12.46
CA ILE A 342 7.03 0.62 -12.39
C ILE A 342 6.04 0.44 -13.53
N GLY A 343 5.09 1.34 -13.68
CA GLY A 343 4.09 1.31 -14.74
C GLY A 343 2.70 1.67 -14.19
N PRO A 344 1.67 1.60 -15.06
CA PRO A 344 0.32 1.93 -14.67
C PRO A 344 -0.27 0.95 -13.64
N LYS A 345 -1.38 1.34 -13.03
CA LYS A 345 -2.22 0.42 -12.24
C LYS A 345 -2.75 -0.68 -13.18
N ARG A 346 -2.38 -1.94 -12.92
CA ARG A 346 -2.77 -3.12 -13.72
C ARG A 346 -3.96 -3.85 -13.14
N TYR A 347 -4.08 -3.83 -11.82
CA TYR A 347 -5.16 -4.48 -11.10
C TYR A 347 -5.41 -3.73 -9.80
N ASP A 348 -6.68 -3.62 -9.43
CA ASP A 348 -7.14 -3.00 -8.20
C ASP A 348 -8.37 -3.78 -7.72
N ALA A 349 -8.26 -4.42 -6.55
CA ALA A 349 -9.41 -5.04 -5.92
C ALA A 349 -9.83 -4.22 -4.70
N PRO A 350 -11.04 -3.63 -4.74
CA PRO A 350 -11.64 -2.98 -3.58
C PRO A 350 -11.72 -3.94 -2.39
N TRP A 351 -11.52 -3.42 -1.18
CA TRP A 351 -11.61 -4.19 0.06
C TRP A 351 -12.95 -4.91 0.19
N LYS A 352 -14.06 -4.18 -0.03
CA LYS A 352 -15.43 -4.71 0.09
C LYS A 352 -15.68 -5.91 -0.84
N ASP A 353 -15.07 -5.92 -2.03
CA ASP A 353 -15.25 -7.02 -2.98
C ASP A 353 -14.59 -8.30 -2.44
N ILE A 354 -13.38 -8.19 -1.90
CA ILE A 354 -12.65 -9.32 -1.31
C ILE A 354 -13.32 -9.78 0.00
N GLU A 355 -13.83 -8.85 0.80
CA GLU A 355 -14.61 -9.13 2.00
C GLU A 355 -15.92 -9.87 1.68
N SER A 356 -16.67 -9.43 0.66
CA SER A 356 -17.91 -10.08 0.23
C SER A 356 -17.72 -11.52 -0.25
N GLN A 357 -16.52 -11.84 -0.73
CA GLN A 357 -16.11 -13.18 -1.14
C GLN A 357 -15.62 -14.04 0.03
N GLY A 358 -15.62 -13.51 1.26
CA GLY A 358 -15.22 -14.22 2.48
C GLY A 358 -13.72 -14.38 2.67
N TRP A 359 -12.90 -13.72 1.85
CA TRP A 359 -11.45 -13.85 1.88
C TRP A 359 -10.77 -12.94 2.92
N ILE A 360 -11.47 -11.90 3.35
CA ILE A 360 -11.08 -10.99 4.43
C ILE A 360 -12.29 -10.82 5.36
N ALA A 361 -12.05 -10.75 6.67
CA ALA A 361 -13.13 -10.62 7.65
C ALA A 361 -13.54 -9.16 7.87
N PRO A 362 -14.83 -8.89 8.14
CA PRO A 362 -15.27 -7.60 8.63
C PRO A 362 -14.57 -7.31 9.96
N ALA A 363 -13.99 -6.11 10.07
CA ALA A 363 -13.40 -5.62 11.31
C ALA A 363 -14.29 -4.50 11.89
N ASP A 364 -14.73 -4.66 13.13
CA ASP A 364 -15.42 -3.60 13.91
C ASP A 364 -14.36 -2.70 14.55
N CYS A 365 -14.16 -1.50 14.00
CA CYS A 365 -13.26 -0.51 14.57
C CYS A 365 -14.03 0.43 15.52
N VAL A 366 -13.60 0.48 16.78
CA VAL A 366 -14.24 1.27 17.84
C VAL A 366 -13.25 2.25 18.45
N GLU A 367 -13.51 3.55 18.32
CA GLU A 367 -12.82 4.59 19.10
C GLU A 367 -13.51 4.74 20.44
N VAL A 368 -12.79 4.48 21.54
CA VAL A 368 -13.30 4.72 22.88
C VAL A 368 -12.69 5.99 23.43
N ARG A 369 -13.52 7.01 23.57
CA ARG A 369 -13.08 8.35 23.97
C ARG A 369 -13.17 8.53 25.49
N VAL A 370 -12.00 8.67 26.11
CA VAL A 370 -11.82 8.82 27.56
C VAL A 370 -11.71 10.30 27.93
N THR A 371 -12.47 10.71 28.94
CA THR A 371 -12.32 12.03 29.55
C THR A 371 -11.19 11.99 30.58
N LEU A 372 -10.17 12.84 30.41
CA LEU A 372 -9.07 12.95 31.39
C LEU A 372 -9.59 13.49 32.72
N THR A 373 -8.96 13.07 33.81
CA THR A 373 -9.20 13.69 35.13
C THR A 373 -8.72 15.15 35.14
N ASP A 374 -9.25 15.97 36.05
CA ASP A 374 -8.81 17.36 36.18
C ASP A 374 -7.31 17.51 36.41
N ALA A 375 -6.71 16.57 37.15
CA ALA A 375 -5.26 16.53 37.39
C ALA A 375 -4.47 16.24 36.11
N GLU A 376 -4.88 15.23 35.33
CA GLU A 376 -4.24 14.91 34.04
C GLU A 376 -4.44 16.02 33.02
N ARG A 377 -5.63 16.63 32.98
CA ARG A 377 -5.94 17.76 32.10
C ARG A 377 -5.08 18.98 32.43
N MET A 378 -4.88 19.27 33.72
CA MET A 378 -3.99 20.35 34.16
C MET A 378 -2.55 20.05 33.76
N ALA A 379 -2.05 18.84 34.03
CA ALA A 379 -0.71 18.43 33.65
C ALA A 379 -0.48 18.55 32.14
N TYR A 380 -1.45 18.12 31.33
CA TYR A 380 -1.44 18.26 29.88
C TYR A 380 -1.43 19.73 29.43
N ALA A 381 -2.26 20.59 30.02
CA ALA A 381 -2.37 22.00 29.64
C ALA A 381 -1.08 22.78 29.92
N THR A 382 -0.37 22.44 31.00
CA THR A 382 0.90 23.08 31.39
C THR A 382 2.13 22.45 30.75
N ALA A 383 1.99 21.32 30.05
CA ALA A 383 3.11 20.61 29.46
C ALA A 383 3.65 21.31 28.21
N GLU A 384 4.96 21.11 27.99
CA GLU A 384 5.64 21.53 26.78
C GLU A 384 5.05 20.82 25.54
N PRO A 385 4.99 21.48 24.37
CA PRO A 385 4.37 20.92 23.16
C PRO A 385 4.86 19.52 22.78
N GLU A 386 6.14 19.22 23.00
CA GLU A 386 6.77 17.94 22.68
C GLU A 386 6.31 16.80 23.62
N GLU A 387 5.92 17.12 24.86
CA GLU A 387 5.52 16.15 25.88
C GLU A 387 4.01 15.90 25.91
N ARG A 388 3.22 16.86 25.42
CA ARG A 388 1.74 16.80 25.43
C ARG A 388 1.21 15.48 24.90
N TYR A 389 1.72 15.03 23.74
CA TYR A 389 1.23 13.78 23.15
C TYR A 389 1.54 12.56 24.01
N LYS A 390 2.74 12.50 24.62
CA LYS A 390 3.09 11.42 25.56
C LYS A 390 2.10 11.43 26.73
N LEU A 391 1.90 12.58 27.38
CA LEU A 391 1.04 12.68 28.57
C LEU A 391 -0.41 12.24 28.31
N CYS A 392 -1.02 12.69 27.22
CA CYS A 392 -2.41 12.31 26.93
C CYS A 392 -2.53 10.85 26.45
N SER A 393 -1.57 10.35 25.68
CA SER A 393 -1.59 8.96 25.20
C SER A 393 -1.29 7.94 26.30
N THR A 394 -0.54 8.32 27.34
CA THR A 394 -0.23 7.51 28.52
C THR A 394 -1.08 7.85 29.75
N ALA A 395 -2.21 8.54 29.59
CA ALA A 395 -3.09 8.88 30.70
C ALA A 395 -3.57 7.61 31.45
N ARG A 396 -3.53 7.66 32.78
CA ARG A 396 -3.86 6.51 33.63
C ARG A 396 -5.35 6.19 33.57
N THR A 397 -6.18 7.19 33.27
CA THR A 397 -7.63 7.02 33.07
C THR A 397 -7.97 6.09 31.90
N LYS A 398 -7.02 5.77 31.02
CA LYS A 398 -7.20 4.75 29.97
C LYS A 398 -7.18 3.31 30.50
N LEU A 399 -6.53 3.03 31.63
CA LEU A 399 -6.38 1.64 32.13
C LEU A 399 -7.72 0.95 32.41
N PRO A 400 -8.66 1.54 33.18
CA PRO A 400 -9.96 0.90 33.43
C PRO A 400 -10.76 0.63 32.16
N VAL A 401 -10.59 1.48 31.14
CA VAL A 401 -11.25 1.32 29.84
C VAL A 401 -10.70 0.10 29.10
N VAL A 402 -9.37 -0.08 29.11
CA VAL A 402 -8.72 -1.28 28.54
C VAL A 402 -9.22 -2.53 29.26
N GLU A 403 -9.29 -2.51 30.60
CA GLU A 403 -9.82 -3.61 31.40
C GLU A 403 -11.27 -3.95 31.03
N SER A 404 -12.16 -2.96 30.93
CA SER A 404 -13.56 -3.16 30.52
C SER A 404 -13.69 -3.76 29.11
N ILE A 405 -12.88 -3.28 28.17
CA ILE A 405 -12.84 -3.85 26.80
C ILE A 405 -12.42 -5.32 26.85
N LEU A 406 -11.38 -5.66 27.61
CA LEU A 406 -10.92 -7.05 27.74
C LEU A 406 -11.96 -7.92 28.45
N ALA A 407 -12.63 -7.41 29.48
CA ALA A 407 -13.68 -8.13 30.19
C ALA A 407 -14.88 -8.45 29.28
N LYS A 408 -15.24 -7.55 28.36
CA LYS A 408 -16.27 -7.79 27.33
C LYS A 408 -15.91 -8.95 26.40
N HIS A 409 -14.63 -9.21 26.22
CA HIS A 409 -14.09 -10.23 25.31
C HIS A 409 -13.24 -11.28 26.03
N LYS A 410 -13.61 -11.64 27.26
CA LYS A 410 -12.82 -12.51 28.15
C LYS A 410 -12.39 -13.85 27.55
N ASP A 411 -13.18 -14.38 26.61
CA ASP A 411 -12.96 -15.69 25.98
C ASP A 411 -12.20 -15.56 24.64
N ALA A 412 -11.83 -14.33 24.25
CA ALA A 412 -11.19 -14.03 22.98
C ALA A 412 -9.70 -13.64 23.19
N PRO A 413 -8.76 -14.24 22.43
CA PRO A 413 -7.35 -13.86 22.50
C PRO A 413 -7.19 -12.38 22.14
N SER A 414 -6.59 -11.64 23.07
CA SER A 414 -6.58 -10.17 23.07
C SER A 414 -5.17 -9.62 23.08
N LEU A 415 -4.89 -8.66 22.20
CA LEU A 415 -3.61 -7.99 22.09
C LEU A 415 -3.73 -6.53 22.54
N VAL A 416 -2.92 -6.08 23.49
CA VAL A 416 -2.86 -4.69 23.93
C VAL A 416 -1.60 -4.04 23.36
N ILE A 417 -1.76 -2.95 22.62
CA ILE A 417 -0.70 -2.32 21.83
C ILE A 417 -0.44 -0.91 22.34
N GLY A 418 0.83 -0.57 22.53
CA GLY A 418 1.24 0.79 22.91
C GLY A 418 2.63 1.15 22.38
N ALA A 419 2.93 2.44 22.44
CA ALA A 419 4.19 3.00 21.95
C ALA A 419 5.22 3.27 23.06
N TYR A 420 4.77 3.49 24.29
CA TYR A 420 5.62 3.92 25.41
C TYR A 420 5.88 2.76 26.37
N LEU A 421 7.15 2.45 26.63
CA LEU A 421 7.54 1.27 27.42
C LEU A 421 7.00 1.34 28.85
N ASP A 422 7.16 2.47 29.54
CA ASP A 422 6.66 2.65 30.92
C ASP A 422 5.14 2.37 31.03
N GLN A 423 4.37 2.76 30.01
CA GLN A 423 2.92 2.49 29.96
C GLN A 423 2.64 1.00 29.75
N LEU A 424 3.43 0.32 28.92
CA LEU A 424 3.26 -1.10 28.65
C LEU A 424 3.60 -1.96 29.86
N ASP A 425 4.62 -1.57 30.62
CA ASP A 425 4.98 -2.23 31.87
C ASP A 425 3.85 -2.05 32.91
N GLU A 426 3.30 -0.84 33.06
CA GLU A 426 2.14 -0.58 33.94
C GLU A 426 0.91 -1.40 33.51
N LEU A 427 0.62 -1.46 32.21
CA LEU A 427 -0.47 -2.28 31.66
C LEU A 427 -0.23 -3.78 31.88
N GLY A 428 1.00 -4.27 31.68
CA GLY A 428 1.37 -5.67 31.88
C GLY A 428 1.19 -6.11 33.32
N GLU A 429 1.65 -5.31 34.28
CA GLU A 429 1.44 -5.56 35.71
C GLU A 429 -0.04 -5.52 36.07
N HIS A 430 -0.77 -4.50 35.62
CA HIS A 430 -2.19 -4.32 35.94
C HIS A 430 -3.08 -5.43 35.37
N LEU A 431 -2.81 -5.85 34.13
CA LEU A 431 -3.57 -6.90 33.44
C LEU A 431 -3.06 -8.31 33.75
N ASN A 432 -1.98 -8.44 34.54
CA ASN A 432 -1.25 -9.69 34.77
C ASN A 432 -0.91 -10.41 33.44
N ALA A 433 -0.39 -9.65 32.48
CA ALA A 433 -0.14 -10.08 31.11
C ALA A 433 1.34 -9.90 30.72
N PRO A 434 1.95 -10.83 29.98
CA PRO A 434 3.33 -10.69 29.52
C PRO A 434 3.51 -9.50 28.58
N VAL A 435 4.66 -8.83 28.69
CA VAL A 435 5.01 -7.65 27.88
C VAL A 435 6.13 -7.99 26.90
N ILE A 436 5.91 -7.71 25.61
CA ILE A 436 6.92 -7.83 24.56
C ILE A 436 7.38 -6.45 24.10
N GLN A 437 8.66 -6.16 24.34
CA GLN A 437 9.31 -4.91 23.97
C GLN A 437 10.52 -5.12 23.05
N GLY A 438 11.11 -4.02 22.56
CA GLY A 438 12.25 -4.06 21.65
C GLY A 438 13.46 -4.82 22.21
N SER A 439 13.63 -4.80 23.53
CA SER A 439 14.68 -5.52 24.27
C SER A 439 14.38 -7.00 24.52
N THR A 440 13.13 -7.46 24.34
CA THR A 440 12.75 -8.87 24.50
C THR A 440 13.49 -9.73 23.47
N ARG A 441 14.17 -10.77 23.93
CA ARG A 441 15.01 -11.63 23.08
C ARG A 441 14.14 -12.38 22.06
N THR A 442 14.68 -12.64 20.87
CA THR A 442 13.95 -13.32 19.79
C THR A 442 13.32 -14.64 20.23
N LYS A 443 14.08 -15.48 20.95
CA LYS A 443 13.59 -16.78 21.43
C LYS A 443 12.42 -16.65 22.40
N GLU A 444 12.54 -15.79 23.41
CA GLU A 444 11.49 -15.52 24.39
C GLU A 444 10.23 -14.95 23.72
N ARG A 445 10.42 -14.09 22.73
CA ARG A 445 9.34 -13.52 21.94
C ARG A 445 8.58 -14.59 21.14
N GLU A 446 9.29 -15.51 20.50
CA GLU A 446 8.70 -16.65 19.77
C GLU A 446 7.91 -17.56 20.72
N GLU A 447 8.48 -17.88 21.89
CA GLU A 447 7.80 -18.69 22.92
C GLU A 447 6.49 -18.06 23.40
N LEU A 448 6.48 -16.74 23.67
CA LEU A 448 5.28 -16.00 24.08
C LEU A 448 4.23 -15.95 22.97
N PHE A 449 4.63 -15.74 21.72
CA PHE A 449 3.69 -15.75 20.60
C PHE A 449 3.09 -17.14 20.37
N ASP A 450 3.88 -18.21 20.51
CA ASP A 450 3.37 -19.57 20.36
C ASP A 450 2.43 -19.95 21.50
N ALA A 451 2.72 -19.55 22.74
CA ALA A 451 1.83 -19.74 23.88
C ALA A 451 0.50 -18.97 23.70
N PHE A 452 0.55 -17.76 23.16
CA PHE A 452 -0.66 -16.99 22.79
C PHE A 452 -1.46 -17.69 21.67
N ARG A 453 -0.80 -18.20 20.61
CA ARG A 453 -1.47 -18.97 19.53
C ARG A 453 -2.17 -20.24 20.04
N ARG A 454 -1.58 -20.90 21.04
CA ARG A 454 -2.17 -22.08 21.68
C ARG A 454 -3.28 -21.75 22.69
N GLY A 455 -3.52 -20.47 22.97
CA GLY A 455 -4.51 -20.02 23.96
C GLY A 455 -4.08 -20.21 25.42
N GLU A 456 -2.80 -20.47 25.69
CA GLU A 456 -2.26 -20.57 27.05
C GLU A 456 -2.20 -19.19 27.73
N ILE A 457 -2.02 -18.14 26.91
CA ILE A 457 -1.98 -16.75 27.35
C ILE A 457 -3.15 -16.02 26.65
N PRO A 458 -4.16 -15.53 27.39
CA PRO A 458 -5.32 -14.88 26.79
C PRO A 458 -5.05 -13.42 26.39
N VAL A 459 -4.12 -12.75 27.08
CA VAL A 459 -3.80 -11.33 26.87
C VAL A 459 -2.30 -11.16 26.72
N LEU A 460 -1.88 -10.42 25.69
CA LEU A 460 -0.47 -10.10 25.45
C LEU A 460 -0.30 -8.60 25.23
N VAL A 461 0.67 -7.99 25.91
CA VAL A 461 0.98 -6.56 25.79
C VAL A 461 2.19 -6.40 24.88
N VAL A 462 2.10 -5.59 23.82
CA VAL A 462 3.15 -5.45 22.82
C VAL A 462 3.50 -4.00 22.51
N SER A 463 4.81 -3.74 22.41
CA SER A 463 5.33 -2.44 21.99
C SER A 463 5.31 -2.26 20.48
N LYS A 464 5.20 -1.00 20.03
CA LYS A 464 5.36 -0.65 18.61
C LYS A 464 6.64 -1.20 17.98
N VAL A 465 7.77 -1.23 18.69
CA VAL A 465 9.07 -1.66 18.15
C VAL A 465 9.15 -3.17 17.95
N ALA A 466 8.45 -3.94 18.78
CA ALA A 466 8.31 -5.39 18.58
C ALA A 466 7.43 -5.74 17.36
N ASN A 467 6.60 -4.79 16.91
CA ASN A 467 5.57 -4.95 15.89
C ASN A 467 6.03 -4.83 14.43
N PHE A 468 7.19 -4.22 14.17
CA PHE A 468 7.67 -3.95 12.80
C PHE A 468 8.16 -5.19 12.05
N SER A 469 8.30 -6.31 12.77
CA SER A 469 9.27 -7.33 12.43
C SER A 469 8.77 -8.77 12.58
N ILE A 470 7.51 -9.04 12.91
CA ILE A 470 7.05 -10.42 13.13
C ILE A 470 5.57 -10.59 12.75
N ASP A 471 5.24 -11.80 12.30
CA ASP A 471 3.91 -12.37 12.11
C ASP A 471 3.14 -12.35 13.44
N LEU A 472 2.38 -11.27 13.70
CA LEU A 472 1.56 -11.15 14.90
C LEU A 472 0.58 -12.32 14.96
N PRO A 473 0.41 -12.96 16.13
CA PRO A 473 -0.54 -14.04 16.24
C PRO A 473 -1.96 -13.51 15.97
N GLU A 474 -2.80 -14.36 15.41
CA GLU A 474 -4.20 -14.03 15.14
C GLU A 474 -4.90 -13.68 16.45
N ALA A 475 -5.26 -12.41 16.60
CA ALA A 475 -5.99 -11.91 17.75
C ALA A 475 -7.42 -11.61 17.33
N SER A 476 -8.37 -11.94 18.21
CA SER A 476 -9.79 -11.60 17.98
C SER A 476 -10.06 -10.15 18.33
N VAL A 477 -9.29 -9.64 19.30
CA VAL A 477 -9.44 -8.31 19.85
C VAL A 477 -8.06 -7.66 19.90
N ALA A 478 -7.96 -6.47 19.35
CA ALA A 478 -6.78 -5.63 19.47
C ALA A 478 -7.15 -4.30 20.12
N VAL A 479 -6.47 -3.93 21.20
CA VAL A 479 -6.69 -2.69 21.94
C VAL A 479 -5.44 -1.81 21.83
N GLN A 480 -5.53 -0.74 21.05
CA GLN A 480 -4.48 0.26 20.95
C GLN A 480 -4.68 1.35 22.03
N VAL A 481 -3.75 1.44 22.98
CA VAL A 481 -3.80 2.39 24.09
C VAL A 481 -3.00 3.67 23.78
N SER A 482 -1.89 3.52 23.04
CA SER A 482 -1.08 4.63 22.56
C SER A 482 -0.51 4.37 21.16
N GLY A 483 -0.43 5.42 20.36
CA GLY A 483 0.20 5.41 19.03
C GLY A 483 1.48 6.24 19.00
N THR A 484 2.13 6.31 17.86
CA THR A 484 3.18 7.32 17.60
C THR A 484 2.92 7.91 16.23
N PHE A 485 3.24 9.19 16.11
CA PHE A 485 3.12 9.97 14.89
C PHE A 485 3.82 9.30 13.70
N GLY A 486 3.22 9.39 12.51
CA GLY A 486 3.97 9.35 11.26
C GLY A 486 3.68 8.27 10.21
N SER A 487 2.65 7.41 10.34
CA SER A 487 2.13 6.70 9.15
C SER A 487 0.74 6.12 9.41
N ARG A 488 -0.29 6.78 8.87
CA ARG A 488 -1.70 6.34 8.95
C ARG A 488 -1.88 5.01 8.19
N GLN A 489 -1.15 4.88 7.08
CA GLN A 489 -1.09 3.68 6.26
C GLN A 489 -0.53 2.49 7.02
N GLU A 490 0.55 2.69 7.78
CA GLU A 490 1.17 1.60 8.53
C GLU A 490 0.24 1.04 9.62
N GLU A 491 -0.46 1.91 10.36
CA GLU A 491 -1.43 1.49 11.39
C GLU A 491 -2.58 0.66 10.83
N ALA A 492 -3.14 1.05 9.68
CA ALA A 492 -4.22 0.30 9.04
C ALA A 492 -3.75 -1.00 8.36
N GLN A 493 -2.55 -1.02 7.79
CA GLN A 493 -1.95 -2.26 7.28
C GLN A 493 -1.66 -3.25 8.41
N ARG A 494 -1.23 -2.75 9.58
CA ARG A 494 -1.08 -3.56 10.80
C ARG A 494 -2.42 -4.12 11.24
N LEU A 495 -3.47 -3.29 11.25
CA LEU A 495 -4.83 -3.70 11.60
C LEU A 495 -5.33 -4.82 10.67
N GLY A 496 -5.16 -4.68 9.35
CA GLY A 496 -5.51 -5.75 8.40
C GLY A 496 -4.64 -7.01 8.48
N ARG A 497 -3.46 -6.97 9.14
CA ARG A 497 -2.65 -8.17 9.43
C ARG A 497 -3.05 -8.85 10.75
N LEU A 498 -3.46 -8.06 11.75
CA LEU A 498 -3.93 -8.51 13.05
C LEU A 498 -5.30 -9.20 12.95
N LEU A 499 -6.17 -8.65 12.11
CA LEU A 499 -7.55 -9.08 11.97
C LEU A 499 -7.66 -10.02 10.76
N ARG A 500 -7.42 -11.32 10.98
CA ARG A 500 -7.66 -12.37 9.98
C ARG A 500 -9.00 -13.08 10.23
N PRO A 501 -9.67 -13.60 9.18
CA PRO A 501 -10.82 -14.47 9.36
C PRO A 501 -10.42 -15.69 10.18
N LYS A 502 -11.14 -15.92 11.28
CA LYS A 502 -11.05 -17.19 11.98
C LYS A 502 -11.75 -18.29 11.18
N HIS A 503 -11.30 -19.52 11.38
CA HIS A 503 -11.97 -20.71 10.86
C HIS A 503 -13.44 -20.85 11.32
N ASP A 504 -13.84 -20.15 12.39
CA ASP A 504 -15.19 -20.15 12.96
C ASP A 504 -16.10 -19.00 12.44
N GLY A 505 -15.58 -18.10 11.58
CA GLY A 505 -16.33 -16.97 11.03
C GLY A 505 -16.54 -15.81 12.02
N GLY A 506 -15.85 -15.79 13.16
CA GLY A 506 -15.95 -14.70 14.15
C GLY A 506 -15.47 -13.34 13.63
N GLN A 507 -16.18 -12.28 13.99
CA GLN A 507 -15.83 -10.89 13.67
C GLN A 507 -14.61 -10.44 14.48
N ALA A 508 -13.70 -9.71 13.85
CA ALA A 508 -12.50 -9.19 14.51
C ALA A 508 -12.78 -7.78 15.07
N HIS A 509 -12.34 -7.48 16.29
CA HIS A 509 -12.59 -6.21 16.96
C HIS A 509 -11.30 -5.41 17.17
N PHE A 510 -11.31 -4.15 16.76
CA PHE A 510 -10.22 -3.23 17.02
C PHE A 510 -10.70 -2.04 17.85
N TYR A 511 -10.09 -1.84 19.01
CA TYR A 511 -10.36 -0.72 19.90
C TYR A 511 -9.20 0.27 19.89
N SER A 512 -9.50 1.55 19.79
CA SER A 512 -8.55 2.64 19.99
C SER A 512 -8.99 3.46 21.19
N VAL A 513 -8.21 3.46 22.27
CA VAL A 513 -8.53 4.22 23.50
C VAL A 513 -7.89 5.60 23.40
N VAL A 514 -8.72 6.65 23.31
CA VAL A 514 -8.30 8.00 22.91
C VAL A 514 -8.68 9.02 23.99
N ALA A 515 -7.73 9.87 24.39
CA ALA A 515 -8.00 10.95 25.34
C ALA A 515 -8.69 12.16 24.66
N ARG A 516 -9.89 12.53 25.13
CA ARG A 516 -10.66 13.69 24.62
C ARG A 516 -9.92 15.00 24.83
N ASP A 517 -10.21 15.98 23.98
CA ASP A 517 -9.68 17.36 24.07
C ASP A 517 -8.15 17.43 24.14
N THR A 518 -7.47 16.47 23.50
CA THR A 518 -6.00 16.41 23.42
C THR A 518 -5.54 16.12 22.00
N LEU A 519 -4.22 16.24 21.76
CA LEU A 519 -3.56 15.82 20.52
C LEU A 519 -3.87 14.35 20.14
N ASP A 520 -4.20 13.50 21.12
CA ASP A 520 -4.59 12.12 20.87
C ASP A 520 -5.86 12.02 20.02
N ALA A 521 -6.87 12.87 20.30
CA ALA A 521 -8.11 12.94 19.53
C ALA A 521 -7.90 13.49 18.12
N GLU A 522 -7.01 14.47 17.95
CA GLU A 522 -6.64 14.99 16.63
C GLU A 522 -6.02 13.89 15.77
N TYR A 523 -5.09 13.10 16.34
CA TYR A 523 -4.44 12.00 15.64
C TYR A 523 -5.40 10.83 15.36
N ALA A 524 -6.29 10.52 16.30
CA ALA A 524 -7.34 9.54 16.08
C ALA A 524 -8.25 9.93 14.91
N ALA A 525 -8.61 11.21 14.76
CA ALA A 525 -9.40 11.70 13.62
C ALA A 525 -8.67 11.55 12.26
N HIS A 526 -7.34 11.59 12.24
CA HIS A 526 -6.56 11.26 11.03
C HIS A 526 -6.61 9.76 10.70
N ARG A 527 -6.54 8.90 11.73
CA ARG A 527 -6.64 7.44 11.57
C ARG A 527 -8.04 7.01 11.16
N GLN A 528 -9.07 7.57 11.78
CA GLN A 528 -10.47 7.37 11.43
C GLN A 528 -10.69 7.62 9.95
N ARG A 529 -10.23 8.77 9.43
CA ARG A 529 -10.33 9.10 8.00
C ARG A 529 -9.71 8.01 7.12
N PHE A 530 -8.51 7.55 7.47
CA PHE A 530 -7.83 6.51 6.70
C PHE A 530 -8.56 5.16 6.76
N LEU A 531 -9.00 4.71 7.94
CA LEU A 531 -9.73 3.44 8.07
C LEU A 531 -11.08 3.51 7.34
N ALA A 532 -11.78 4.63 7.44
CA ALA A 532 -13.00 4.86 6.68
C ALA A 532 -12.74 4.87 5.16
N GLU A 533 -11.66 5.52 4.69
CA GLU A 533 -11.18 5.46 3.29
C GLU A 533 -10.90 4.02 2.81
N GLN A 534 -10.47 3.12 3.69
CA GLN A 534 -10.29 1.70 3.33
C GLN A 534 -11.58 0.88 3.42
N GLY A 535 -12.70 1.47 3.85
CA GLY A 535 -14.01 0.83 3.94
C GLY A 535 -14.28 0.13 5.28
N TYR A 536 -13.47 0.34 6.32
CA TYR A 536 -13.72 -0.22 7.64
C TYR A 536 -14.94 0.43 8.31
N ALA A 537 -15.79 -0.38 8.93
CA ALA A 537 -16.81 0.12 9.85
C ALA A 537 -16.13 0.77 11.05
N TYR A 538 -16.39 2.04 11.29
CA TYR A 538 -15.79 2.82 12.35
C TYR A 538 -16.86 3.50 13.19
N ARG A 539 -16.83 3.32 14.51
CA ARG A 539 -17.74 3.98 15.44
C ARG A 539 -17.01 4.57 16.63
N ILE A 540 -17.55 5.66 17.17
CA ILE A 540 -17.03 6.33 18.35
C ILE A 540 -17.97 6.00 19.52
N THR A 541 -17.42 5.68 20.67
CA THR A 541 -18.17 5.34 21.89
C THR A 541 -17.56 6.06 23.09
N ASP A 542 -18.40 6.40 24.08
CA ASP A 542 -17.92 6.98 25.33
C ASP A 542 -17.29 5.91 26.21
N ALA A 543 -16.26 6.27 26.97
CA ALA A 543 -15.72 5.40 28.00
C ALA A 543 -16.79 5.12 29.08
N ASP A 544 -17.65 6.11 29.37
CA ASP A 544 -18.72 5.97 30.36
C ASP A 544 -19.77 4.91 29.94
N ASP A 545 -20.00 4.73 28.64
CA ASP A 545 -20.90 3.70 28.11
C ASP A 545 -20.34 2.27 28.34
N LEU A 546 -19.02 2.15 28.49
CA LEU A 546 -18.30 0.89 28.70
C LEU A 546 -18.04 0.60 30.18
N LEU A 547 -17.80 1.64 30.98
CA LEU A 547 -17.52 1.52 32.41
C LEU A 547 -18.81 1.48 33.26
N GLY A 548 -19.95 1.85 32.68
CA GLY A 548 -21.18 2.15 33.42
C GLY A 548 -21.16 3.56 34.00
N PRO A 549 -22.31 4.10 34.46
CA PRO A 549 -22.38 5.47 34.94
C PRO A 549 -21.40 5.68 36.09
N THR A 550 -20.62 6.75 35.99
CA THR A 550 -19.76 7.25 37.06
C THR A 550 -20.66 7.50 38.27
N ILE A 551 -20.49 6.69 39.32
CA ILE A 551 -21.11 6.99 40.62
C ILE A 551 -20.37 8.24 41.12
N GLY A 552 -21.01 9.39 40.96
CA GLY A 552 -20.48 10.71 41.33
C GLY A 552 -20.26 10.91 42.82
#